data_AF-A0A660SQM3-F1
#
_entry.id   AF-A0A660SQM3-F1
#
_cell.length_a   1.000
_cell.length_b   1.000
_cell.length_c   1.000
_cell.angle_alpha   90.00
_cell.angle_beta   90.00
_cell.angle_gamma   90.00
#
_symmetry.space_group_name_H-M   'P 1'
#
loop_
_entity.id
_entity.type
_entity.pdbx_description
1 polymer ?
#
loop_
_entity_poly.entity_id
_entity_poly.type
_entity_poly.pdbx_seq_one_letter_code
_entity_poly.pdbx_strand_id
1 'polypeptide(L)' 'MKGFEEKLDHLEKLAEQIRDREVPLEKAMALFDEGVVLSKSLEEELEGFERKVEILSNEPPQDGSGEAELSPF' A
#
# COMPACT_ATOMS: atom_id res chain seq x y z
N MET A 1 8.22 -1.05 -4.67
CA MET A 1 8.44 -1.48 -3.29
C MET A 1 9.32 -0.50 -2.53
N LYS A 2 10.55 -0.18 -2.96
CA LYS A 2 11.42 0.78 -2.24
C LYS A 2 10.71 2.10 -1.86
N GLY A 3 9.93 2.69 -2.77
CA GLY A 3 9.20 3.92 -2.46
C GLY A 3 8.07 3.79 -1.41
N PHE A 4 7.42 2.63 -1.32
CA PHE A 4 6.39 2.39 -0.29
C PHE A 4 7.04 2.23 1.08
N GLU A 5 8.08 1.39 1.15
CA GLU A 5 8.84 1.15 2.39
C GLU A 5 9.51 2.42 2.91
N GLU A 6 10.05 3.26 2.02
CA GLU A 6 10.62 4.57 2.38
C GLU A 6 9.57 5.53 2.95
N LYS A 7 8.37 5.58 2.36
CA LYS A 7 7.26 6.38 2.90
C LYS A 7 6.78 5.83 4.25
N LEU A 8 6.73 4.52 4.42
CA LEU A 8 6.32 3.88 5.67
C LEU A 8 7.32 4.17 6.79
N ASP A 9 8.62 4.00 6.53
CA ASP A 9 9.70 4.36 7.47
C ASP A 9 9.66 5.86 7.83
N HIS A 10 9.32 6.72 6.88
CA HIS A 10 9.13 8.14 7.16
C HIS A 10 7.92 8.39 8.09
N LEU A 11 6.79 7.73 7.86
CA LEU A 11 5.61 7.85 8.72
C LEU A 11 5.90 7.39 10.16
N GLU A 12 6.66 6.32 10.33
CA GLU A 12 7.08 5.83 11.64
C GLU A 12 7.95 6.86 12.37
N LYS A 13 8.92 7.47 11.67
CA LYS A 13 9.76 8.54 12.22
C LYS A 13 8.95 9.77 12.64
N LEU A 14 7.97 10.18 11.84
CA LEU A 14 7.05 11.28 12.20
C LEU A 14 6.28 10.93 13.49
N ALA A 15 5.78 9.70 13.62
CA ALA A 15 5.08 9.26 14.82
C ALA A 15 5.97 9.18 16.06
N GLU A 16 7.25 8.85 15.92
CA GLU A 16 8.24 8.93 17.00
C GLU A 16 8.48 10.38 17.43
N GLN A 17 8.69 11.29 16.47
CA GLN A 17 8.92 12.70 16.76
C GLN A 17 7.72 13.36 17.45
N ILE A 18 6.49 13.05 17.06
CA ILE A 18 5.27 13.60 17.69
C ILE A 18 5.14 13.14 19.15
N ARG A 19 5.66 11.95 19.49
CA ARG A 19 5.61 11.41 20.87
C ARG A 19 6.66 12.01 21.80
N ASP A 20 7.66 12.68 21.26
CA ASP A 20 8.67 13.38 22.04
C ASP A 20 8.07 14.64 22.70
N ARG A 21 8.23 14.72 24.03
CA ARG A 21 7.69 15.81 24.86
C ARG A 21 8.44 17.12 24.69
N GLU A 22 9.61 17.10 24.07
CA GLU A 22 10.41 18.29 23.79
C GLU A 22 9.99 19.00 22.49
N VAL A 23 9.11 18.39 21.69
CA VAL A 23 8.61 19.01 20.45
C VAL A 23 7.61 20.14 20.76
N PRO A 24 7.87 21.38 20.28
CA PRO A 24 6.90 22.48 20.42
C PRO A 24 5.58 22.16 19.72
N LEU A 25 4.46 22.65 20.28
CA LEU A 25 3.12 22.36 19.78
C LEU A 25 2.95 22.69 18.29
N GLU A 26 3.43 23.85 17.83
CA GLU A 26 3.33 24.24 16.43
C GLU A 26 4.07 23.27 15.50
N LYS A 27 5.21 22.75 15.95
CA LYS A 27 5.97 21.74 15.20
C LYS A 27 5.27 20.38 15.22
N ALA A 28 4.71 19.98 16.36
CA ALA A 28 3.93 18.75 16.48
C ALA A 28 2.71 18.77 15.54
N MET A 29 2.04 19.92 15.42
CA MET A 29 0.93 20.09 14.48
C MET A 29 1.36 19.93 13.02
N ALA A 30 2.48 20.54 12.62
CA ALA A 30 3.01 20.38 11.27
C ALA A 30 3.40 18.93 10.94
N LEU A 31 4.06 18.24 11.89
CA LEU A 31 4.41 16.83 11.75
C LEU A 31 3.15 15.93 11.66
N PHE A 32 2.10 16.27 12.41
CA PHE A 32 0.84 15.54 12.36
C PHE A 32 0.15 15.70 11.01
N ASP A 33 0.05 16.94 10.50
CA ASP A 33 -0.55 17.20 9.18
C ASP A 33 0.21 16.45 8.07
N GLU A 34 1.54 16.46 8.12
CA GLU A 34 2.38 15.67 7.20
C GLU A 34 2.10 14.17 7.32
N GLY A 35 2.05 13.64 8.55
CA GLY A 35 1.75 12.24 8.82
C GLY A 35 0.39 11.81 8.27
N VAL A 36 -0.65 12.66 8.38
CA VAL A 36 -1.98 12.39 7.84
C VAL A 36 -1.99 12.33 6.32
N VAL A 37 -1.26 13.22 5.65
CA VAL A 37 -1.14 13.19 4.18
C VAL A 37 -0.40 11.93 3.74
N LEU A 38 0.69 11.60 4.42
CA LEU A 38 1.52 10.45 4.10
C LEU A 38 0.75 9.13 4.32
N SER A 39 0.00 9.00 5.42
CA SER A 39 -0.79 7.82 5.72
C SER A 39 -1.86 7.56 4.66
N LYS A 40 -2.57 8.61 4.21
CA LYS A 40 -3.56 8.50 3.14
C LYS A 40 -2.92 8.02 1.83
N SER A 41 -1.74 8.55 1.48
CA SER A 41 -1.05 8.12 0.27
C SER A 41 -0.63 6.65 0.30
N LEU A 42 -0.25 6.14 1.48
CA LEU A 42 0.11 4.74 1.67
C LEU A 42 -1.11 3.82 1.56
N GLU A 43 -2.25 4.25 2.11
CA GLU A 43 -3.52 3.54 2.00
C GLU A 43 -3.96 3.40 0.53
N GLU A 44 -3.95 4.51 -0.23
CA GLU A 44 -4.26 4.51 -1.67
C GLU A 44 -3.32 3.59 -2.48
N GLU A 45 -2.01 3.60 -2.16
CA GLU A 45 -1.03 2.74 -2.84
C GLU A 45 -1.29 1.26 -2.53
N LEU A 46 -1.64 0.93 -1.28
CA LEU A 46 -1.95 -0.42 -0.84
C LEU A 46 -3.23 -0.95 -1.51
N GLU A 47 -4.30 -0.17 -1.55
CA GLU A 47 -5.54 -0.53 -2.26
C GLU A 47 -5.29 -0.81 -3.75
N GLY A 48 -4.41 -0.03 -4.38
CA GLY A 48 -3.99 -0.25 -5.76
C GLY A 48 -3.30 -1.60 -5.95
N PHE A 49 -2.44 -2.01 -5.01
CA PHE A 49 -1.80 -3.32 -5.03
C PHE A 49 -2.81 -4.45 -4.81
N GLU A 50 -3.71 -4.33 -3.84
CA GLU A 50 -4.74 -5.33 -3.56
C GLU A 50 -5.62 -5.58 -4.78
N ARG A 51 -6.09 -4.51 -5.44
CA ARG A 51 -6.88 -4.60 -6.67
C ARG A 51 -6.13 -5.31 -7.80
N LYS A 52 -4.83 -5.04 -7.94
CA LYS A 52 -4.00 -5.70 -8.96
C LYS A 52 -3.85 -7.20 -8.66
N VAL A 53 -3.68 -7.58 -7.40
CA VAL A 53 -3.63 -8.98 -6.97
C VAL A 53 -4.97 -9.67 -7.24
N GLU A 54 -6.08 -9.01 -6.95
CA GLU A 54 -7.44 -9.53 -7.20
C GLU A 54 -7.67 -9.81 -8.69
N ILE A 55 -7.30 -8.87 -9.56
CA ILE A 55 -7.42 -9.05 -11.03
C ILE A 55 -6.60 -10.27 -11.47
N LEU A 56 -5.32 -10.35 -11.07
CA LEU A 56 -4.44 -11.46 -11.47
C LEU A 56 -4.90 -12.82 -10.92
N SER A 57 -5.54 -12.84 -9.75
CA SER A 57 -6.06 -14.07 -9.14
C SER A 57 -7.36 -14.56 -9.77
N ASN A 58 -8.13 -13.64 -10.37
CA ASN A 58 -9.40 -13.93 -11.02
C ASN A 58 -9.28 -14.11 -12.55
N GLU A 59 -8.11 -13.88 -13.14
CA GLU A 59 -7.85 -14.20 -14.55
C GLU A 59 -7.77 -15.73 -14.73
N PRO A 60 -8.56 -16.32 -15.65
CA PRO A 60 -8.41 -17.74 -15.96
C PRO A 60 -7.01 -17.97 -16.54
N PRO A 61 -6.35 -19.10 -16.21
CA PRO A 61 -5.01 -19.38 -16.68
C PRO A 61 -4.93 -19.27 -18.20
N GLN A 62 -4.08 -18.36 -18.68
CA GLN A 62 -3.77 -18.17 -20.11
C GLN A 62 -2.75 -19.22 -20.55
N ASP A 63 -3.05 -20.48 -20.28
CA ASP A 63 -2.28 -21.59 -20.82
C ASP A 63 -3.00 -22.00 -22.10
N GLY A 64 -2.48 -21.50 -23.22
CA GLY A 64 -2.84 -21.91 -24.57
C GLY A 64 -2.47 -23.36 -24.90
N SER A 65 -2.68 -24.32 -23.98
CA SER A 65 -2.75 -25.73 -24.32
C SER A 65 -4.13 -26.02 -24.90
N GLY A 66 -4.31 -25.57 -26.15
CA GLY A 66 -5.29 -26.18 -27.02
C GLY A 66 -4.85 -27.61 -27.31
N GLU A 67 -5.60 -28.58 -26.77
CA GLU A 67 -5.88 -29.91 -27.31
C GLU A 67 -6.93 -30.51 -26.35
N ALA A 68 -8.22 -30.31 -26.66
CA ALA A 68 -9.07 -31.28 -27.34
C ALA A 68 -9.28 -32.57 -26.53
N GLU A 69 -10.47 -32.74 -25.96
CA GLU A 69 -11.42 -33.76 -26.43
C GLU A 69 -12.76 -33.65 -25.68
N LEU A 70 -13.82 -33.55 -26.49
CA LEU A 70 -15.19 -33.82 -26.04
C LEU A 70 -15.27 -35.27 -25.59
N SER A 71 -15.85 -35.52 -24.42
CA SER A 71 -16.40 -36.85 -24.11
C SER A 71 -17.85 -36.70 -23.68
N PRO A 72 -18.80 -37.27 -24.45
CA PRO A 72 -20.21 -37.19 -24.18
C PRO A 72 -20.59 -38.29 -23.19
N PHE A 73 -20.94 -37.90 -21.97
CA PHE A 73 -21.95 -38.60 -21.17
C PHE A 73 -22.79 -37.55 -20.44
#